data_AF-A0AAX6EWU7-F1
#
_entry.id   AF-A0AAX6EWU7-F1
#
_cell.length_a   1.000
_cell.length_b   1.000
_cell.length_c   1.000
_cell.angle_alpha   90.00
_cell.angle_beta   90.00
_cell.angle_gamma   90.00
#
_symmetry.space_group_name_H-M   'P 1'
#
loop_
_entity.id
_entity.type
_entity.pdbx_description
1 polymer ?
#
loop_
_entity_poly.entity_id
_entity_poly.type
_entity_poly.pdbx_seq_one_letter_code
_entity_poly.pdbx_strand_id
1 'polypeptide(L)'
;MPGLHSLCFSPPSFSNSATSQLASLPGSKPSSLGSAASSFKNHSPSEIPISLPDLPSHVKEKILSLEIMGIDSGRALSLNPALLDASPDSIHSVISYLCSKGIHHKDLARIFGMCPKLLTSSIRSDLSPVFAFLSHDLNVPDARFRRVINKCPRLLASSVRDQLRPAFVYLQRLGFRDTNALALQDPVLLVSSVENTLIPKLDFLIGMGLSREEAVGMVLRCPGLFTFSVENNFKPKYEYLVEEMGGTLEELKEFPQYFAFSLEKRIKPRHQEMMMGRGTKLPLSVMLKSTDDEFKELLMMQNGV
;
A
#
# COMPACT_ATOMS: atom_id res chain seq x y z
N MET A 1 19.19 -46.40 -6.20
CA MET A 1 19.62 -45.56 -7.34
C MET A 1 18.69 -45.90 -8.49
N PRO A 2 17.74 -45.02 -8.86
CA PRO A 2 17.91 -43.68 -9.43
C PRO A 2 17.32 -42.60 -8.49
N GLY A 3 17.43 -41.28 -8.63
CA GLY A 3 17.77 -40.37 -9.73
C GLY A 3 16.88 -39.13 -9.55
N LEU A 4 17.20 -38.27 -8.57
CA LEU A 4 16.45 -37.07 -8.23
C LEU A 4 16.72 -35.96 -9.26
N HIS A 5 15.72 -35.63 -10.08
CA HIS A 5 15.72 -34.41 -10.87
C HIS A 5 15.21 -33.24 -10.02
N SER A 6 16.09 -32.26 -9.86
CA SER A 6 15.85 -30.95 -9.28
C SER A 6 14.86 -30.15 -10.13
N LEU A 7 13.71 -29.79 -9.57
CA LEU A 7 12.84 -28.75 -10.11
C LEU A 7 13.10 -27.46 -9.34
N CYS A 8 13.96 -26.61 -9.92
CA CYS A 8 14.12 -25.23 -9.51
C CYS A 8 12.81 -24.47 -9.72
N PHE A 9 12.03 -24.27 -8.65
CA PHE A 9 10.91 -23.33 -8.65
C PHE A 9 11.44 -21.93 -8.31
N SER A 10 11.49 -21.06 -9.33
CA SER A 10 11.64 -19.63 -9.14
C SER A 10 10.44 -19.08 -8.32
N PRO A 11 10.66 -18.21 -7.32
CA PRO A 11 9.56 -17.64 -6.56
C PRO A 11 8.76 -16.64 -7.43
N PRO A 12 7.42 -16.62 -7.34
CA PRO A 12 6.63 -15.63 -8.05
C PRO A 12 6.88 -14.24 -7.46
N SER A 13 7.24 -13.30 -8.33
CA SER A 13 7.28 -11.87 -8.03
C SER A 13 5.87 -11.38 -7.68
N PHE A 14 5.65 -11.06 -6.40
CA PHE A 14 4.40 -10.48 -5.92
C PHE A 14 4.22 -9.06 -6.45
N SER A 15 3.49 -8.94 -7.56
CA SER A 15 2.92 -7.67 -8.01
C SER A 15 1.69 -7.36 -7.17
N ASN A 16 1.83 -6.48 -6.17
CA ASN A 16 0.69 -5.92 -5.44
C ASN A 16 -0.13 -5.03 -6.39
N SER A 17 -1.14 -5.62 -7.01
CA SER A 17 -2.29 -4.91 -7.60
C SER A 17 -3.56 -5.66 -7.21
N ALA A 18 -4.18 -5.26 -6.11
CA ALA A 18 -5.52 -5.70 -5.77
C ALA A 18 -6.28 -4.55 -5.09
N THR A 19 -6.99 -3.78 -5.90
CA THR A 19 -8.21 -3.10 -5.44
C THR A 19 -9.27 -3.14 -6.54
N SER A 20 -10.46 -3.55 -6.13
CA SER A 20 -11.79 -3.36 -6.73
C SER A 20 -12.10 -4.00 -8.08
N GLN A 21 -12.62 -5.23 -8.08
CA GLN A 21 -13.78 -5.62 -8.89
C GLN A 21 -14.61 -6.65 -8.11
N LEU A 22 -15.77 -6.22 -7.59
CA LEU A 22 -16.81 -7.12 -7.09
C LEU A 22 -17.92 -7.14 -8.15
N ALA A 23 -18.13 -8.30 -8.77
CA ALA A 23 -19.25 -8.54 -9.66
C ALA A 23 -20.48 -8.99 -8.87
N SER A 24 -21.63 -8.56 -9.36
CA SER A 24 -23.00 -8.76 -8.92
C SER A 24 -23.59 -10.16 -9.21
N LEU A 25 -24.61 -10.56 -8.42
CA LEU A 25 -25.87 -11.31 -8.72
C LEU A 25 -26.22 -12.38 -7.64
N PRO A 26 -27.46 -12.91 -7.53
CA PRO A 26 -28.73 -12.23 -7.22
C PRO A 26 -29.56 -12.93 -6.10
N GLY A 27 -30.49 -12.17 -5.48
CA GLY A 27 -31.84 -12.65 -5.09
C GLY A 27 -32.07 -13.36 -3.74
N SER A 28 -32.83 -12.72 -2.84
CA SER A 28 -34.13 -13.22 -2.31
C SER A 28 -34.72 -12.29 -1.22
N LYS A 29 -36.02 -11.97 -1.37
CA LYS A 29 -36.86 -11.25 -0.39
C LYS A 29 -37.39 -12.24 0.66
N PRO A 30 -37.93 -11.77 1.81
CA PRO A 30 -39.39 -11.57 1.86
C PRO A 30 -39.86 -10.27 2.57
N SER A 31 -41.10 -9.92 2.20
CA SER A 31 -42.08 -8.95 2.72
C SER A 31 -42.40 -9.11 4.24
N SER A 32 -42.92 -8.13 4.99
CA SER A 32 -44.19 -7.42 4.78
C SER A 32 -44.47 -6.21 5.73
N LEU A 33 -45.11 -5.18 5.14
CA LEU A 33 -46.25 -4.34 5.59
C LEU A 33 -46.19 -3.43 6.85
N GLY A 34 -46.45 -2.13 6.61
CA GLY A 34 -46.86 -1.15 7.64
C GLY A 34 -46.92 0.31 7.17
N SER A 35 -47.86 0.64 6.26
CA SER A 35 -48.53 1.93 5.98
C SER A 35 -48.03 3.24 6.66
N ALA A 36 -47.72 4.26 5.85
CA ALA A 36 -48.56 5.48 5.71
C ALA A 36 -47.95 6.45 4.69
N ALA A 37 -48.76 6.87 3.72
CA ALA A 37 -48.40 7.79 2.65
C ALA A 37 -48.58 9.26 3.08
N SER A 38 -47.64 10.12 2.69
CA SER A 38 -47.95 11.52 2.39
C SER A 38 -47.08 12.04 1.24
N SER A 39 -47.79 12.43 0.19
CA SER A 39 -47.43 13.10 -1.05
C SER A 39 -46.25 14.08 -1.00
N PHE A 40 -45.28 13.93 -1.91
CA PHE A 40 -44.56 15.08 -2.48
C PHE A 40 -44.22 14.87 -3.96
N LYS A 41 -44.32 15.98 -4.69
CA LYS A 41 -44.42 16.13 -6.14
C LYS A 41 -43.08 15.88 -6.85
N ASN A 42 -43.18 15.39 -8.08
CA ASN A 42 -42.09 15.36 -9.05
C ASN A 42 -41.54 16.78 -9.32
N HIS A 43 -40.23 16.96 -9.20
CA HIS A 43 -39.50 18.03 -9.87
C HIS A 43 -38.19 17.51 -10.47
N SER A 44 -37.97 17.90 -11.72
CA SER A 44 -36.82 17.69 -12.59
C SER A 44 -35.49 18.22 -12.00
N PRO A 45 -34.32 17.94 -12.61
CA PRO A 45 -33.02 18.15 -11.98
C PRO A 45 -32.77 19.66 -11.82
N SER A 46 -32.83 20.11 -10.58
CA SER A 46 -32.50 21.48 -10.22
C SER A 46 -30.98 21.58 -10.17
N GLU A 47 -30.42 22.39 -11.07
CA GLU A 47 -29.06 22.90 -10.99
C GLU A 47 -28.78 23.38 -9.56
N ILE A 48 -27.71 22.87 -8.95
CA ILE A 48 -27.24 23.39 -7.66
C ILE A 48 -26.61 24.76 -7.96
N PRO A 49 -27.16 25.88 -7.44
CA PRO A 49 -26.45 27.15 -7.50
C PRO A 49 -25.41 27.12 -6.37
N ILE A 50 -24.17 26.78 -6.69
CA ILE A 50 -23.05 27.02 -5.78
C ILE A 50 -22.77 28.52 -5.83
N SER A 51 -23.45 29.29 -4.99
CA SER A 51 -23.06 30.67 -4.69
C SER A 51 -21.75 30.63 -3.89
N LEU A 52 -20.63 30.63 -4.62
CA LEU A 52 -19.32 30.93 -4.05
C LEU A 52 -19.38 32.34 -3.44
N PRO A 53 -18.95 32.56 -2.18
CA PRO A 53 -18.74 33.91 -1.67
C PRO A 53 -17.75 34.67 -2.57
N ASP A 54 -17.69 36.00 -2.46
CA ASP A 54 -16.79 36.86 -3.25
C ASP A 54 -15.30 36.58 -2.95
N LEU A 55 -14.83 35.43 -3.43
CA LEU A 55 -13.43 35.09 -3.50
C LEU A 55 -12.79 35.97 -4.58
N PRO A 56 -11.57 36.45 -4.35
CA PRO A 56 -10.80 37.15 -5.38
C PRO A 56 -10.72 36.33 -6.66
N SER A 57 -10.77 36.99 -7.83
CA SER A 57 -10.76 36.34 -9.15
C SER A 57 -9.62 35.34 -9.33
N HIS A 58 -8.42 35.69 -8.86
CA HIS A 58 -7.25 34.81 -8.90
C HIS A 58 -7.41 33.51 -8.11
N VAL A 59 -8.24 33.48 -7.06
CA VAL A 59 -8.52 32.24 -6.31
C VAL A 59 -9.54 31.39 -7.07
N LYS A 60 -10.54 32.01 -7.69
CA LYS A 60 -11.53 31.31 -8.54
C LYS A 60 -10.86 30.63 -9.75
N GLU A 61 -9.93 31.32 -10.41
CA GLU A 61 -9.16 30.76 -11.54
C GLU A 61 -8.29 29.57 -11.13
N LYS A 62 -7.63 29.65 -9.96
CA LYS A 62 -6.85 28.52 -9.41
C LYS A 62 -7.73 27.32 -9.10
N ILE A 63 -8.88 27.54 -8.46
CA ILE A 63 -9.86 26.49 -8.17
C ILE A 63 -10.28 25.80 -9.47
N LEU A 64 -10.72 26.57 -10.47
CA LEU A 64 -11.11 26.02 -11.77
C LEU A 64 -9.97 25.24 -12.45
N SER A 65 -8.74 25.74 -12.38
CA SER A 65 -7.57 25.07 -12.96
C SER A 65 -7.30 23.72 -12.29
N LEU A 66 -7.44 23.62 -10.96
CA LEU A 66 -7.28 22.36 -10.23
C LEU A 66 -8.40 21.37 -10.55
N GLU A 67 -9.64 21.86 -10.62
CA GLU A 67 -10.81 21.03 -10.96
C GLU A 67 -10.74 20.49 -12.40
N ILE A 68 -10.29 21.31 -13.36
CA ILE A 68 -10.04 20.86 -14.75
C ILE A 68 -8.99 19.75 -14.78
N MET A 69 -8.00 19.78 -13.88
CA MET A 69 -7.01 18.72 -13.74
C MET A 69 -7.52 17.50 -12.96
N GLY A 70 -8.76 17.49 -12.49
CA GLY A 70 -9.34 16.42 -11.67
C GLY A 70 -8.82 16.38 -10.24
N ILE A 71 -8.34 17.51 -9.73
CA ILE A 71 -7.86 17.67 -8.35
C ILE A 71 -8.97 18.31 -7.53
N ASP A 72 -9.39 17.65 -6.45
CA ASP A 72 -10.33 18.21 -5.48
C ASP A 72 -9.72 19.46 -4.83
N SER A 73 -10.20 20.63 -5.26
CA SER A 73 -9.66 21.92 -4.84
C SER A 73 -9.91 22.20 -3.35
N GLY A 74 -11.05 21.77 -2.81
CA GLY A 74 -11.40 21.93 -1.39
C GLY A 74 -10.45 21.13 -0.48
N ARG A 75 -10.19 19.88 -0.85
CA ARG A 75 -9.20 19.03 -0.16
C ARG A 75 -7.77 19.58 -0.33
N ALA A 76 -7.42 20.06 -1.53
CA ALA A 76 -6.10 20.61 -1.78
C ALA A 76 -5.84 21.86 -0.93
N LEU A 77 -6.82 22.78 -0.84
CA LEU A 77 -6.74 23.99 -0.03
C LEU A 77 -6.69 23.69 1.47
N SER A 78 -7.51 22.74 1.96
CA SER A 78 -7.51 22.38 3.39
C SER A 78 -6.19 21.74 3.84
N LEU A 79 -5.55 20.95 2.99
CA LEU A 79 -4.28 20.28 3.27
C LEU A 79 -3.05 21.13 2.91
N ASN A 80 -3.23 22.21 2.15
CA ASN A 80 -2.18 23.14 1.76
C ASN A 80 -2.70 24.60 1.69
N PRO A 81 -2.85 25.29 2.84
CA PRO A 81 -3.35 26.65 2.88
C PRO A 81 -2.49 27.67 2.09
N ALA A 82 -1.18 27.41 1.97
CA ALA A 82 -0.25 28.26 1.21
C ALA A 82 -0.58 28.33 -0.29
N LEU A 83 -1.43 27.43 -0.79
CA LEU A 83 -1.92 27.44 -2.16
C LEU A 83 -2.73 28.70 -2.50
N LEU A 84 -3.34 29.35 -1.49
CA LEU A 84 -4.05 30.61 -1.67
C LEU A 84 -3.11 31.72 -2.16
N ASP A 85 -1.91 31.80 -1.59
CA ASP A 85 -0.92 32.83 -1.89
C ASP A 85 -0.02 32.47 -3.08
N ALA A 86 0.06 31.19 -3.46
CA ALA A 86 0.92 30.72 -4.54
C ALA A 86 0.49 31.27 -5.91
N SER A 87 1.41 31.79 -6.71
CA SER A 87 1.08 32.28 -8.05
C SER A 87 0.70 31.13 -9.01
N PRO A 88 -0.22 31.34 -9.97
CA PRO A 88 -0.52 30.35 -11.00
C PRO A 88 0.74 29.89 -11.75
N ASP A 89 1.65 30.82 -12.06
CA ASP A 89 2.92 30.52 -12.74
C ASP A 89 3.81 29.57 -11.95
N SER A 90 3.83 29.69 -10.61
CA SER A 90 4.58 28.76 -9.75
C SER A 90 4.01 27.34 -9.86
N ILE A 91 2.69 27.20 -9.87
CA ILE A 91 2.02 25.90 -10.01
C ILE A 91 2.30 25.30 -11.38
N HIS A 92 2.19 26.11 -12.45
CA HIS A 92 2.52 25.69 -13.81
C HIS A 92 3.99 25.29 -13.96
N SER A 93 4.90 25.97 -13.25
CA SER A 93 6.32 25.62 -13.23
C SER A 93 6.56 24.26 -12.60
N VAL A 94 5.88 23.94 -11.49
CA VAL A 94 5.95 22.59 -10.86
C VAL A 94 5.43 21.53 -11.82
N ILE A 95 4.28 21.76 -12.45
CA ILE A 95 3.68 20.84 -13.44
C ILE A 95 4.66 20.60 -14.60
N SER A 96 5.18 21.67 -15.19
CA SER A 96 6.12 21.61 -16.31
C SER A 96 7.40 20.87 -15.93
N TYR A 97 7.90 21.10 -14.70
CA TYR A 97 9.06 20.40 -14.19
C TYR A 97 8.80 18.89 -14.03
N LEU A 98 7.67 18.48 -13.44
CA LEU A 98 7.32 17.06 -13.33
C LEU A 98 7.16 16.41 -14.71
N CYS A 99 6.54 17.11 -15.68
CA CYS A 99 6.44 16.65 -17.06
C CYS A 99 7.81 16.51 -17.72
N SER A 100 8.75 17.44 -17.47
CA SER A 100 10.14 17.35 -17.96
C SER A 100 10.90 16.13 -17.40
N LYS A 101 10.47 15.61 -16.25
CA LYS A 101 10.98 14.36 -15.64
C LYS A 101 10.22 13.11 -16.11
N GLY A 102 9.38 13.23 -17.13
CA GLY A 102 8.63 12.11 -17.73
C GLY A 102 7.35 11.73 -16.99
N ILE A 103 6.88 12.54 -16.03
CA ILE A 103 5.57 12.32 -15.40
C ILE A 103 4.47 12.79 -16.36
N HIS A 104 3.49 11.95 -16.64
CA HIS A 104 2.45 12.31 -17.61
C HIS A 104 1.35 13.15 -16.95
N HIS A 105 0.73 14.06 -17.71
CA HIS A 105 -0.38 14.88 -17.23
C HIS A 105 -1.51 14.07 -16.57
N LYS A 106 -1.86 12.91 -17.14
CA LYS A 106 -2.90 12.02 -16.58
C LYS A 106 -2.58 11.47 -15.18
N ASP A 107 -1.31 11.48 -14.78
CA ASP A 107 -0.87 10.98 -13.47
C ASP A 107 -0.92 12.09 -12.39
N LEU A 108 -0.93 13.37 -12.80
CA LEU A 108 -0.80 14.53 -11.92
C LEU A 108 -1.97 14.67 -10.96
N ALA A 109 -3.20 14.40 -11.41
CA ALA A 109 -4.41 14.46 -10.57
C ALA A 109 -4.25 13.62 -9.30
N ARG A 110 -3.78 12.37 -9.47
CA ARG A 110 -3.55 11.45 -8.36
C ARG A 110 -2.36 11.87 -7.50
N ILE A 111 -1.27 12.35 -8.12
CA ILE A 111 -0.07 12.80 -7.39
C ILE A 111 -0.41 13.99 -6.49
N PHE A 112 -1.07 15.02 -7.02
CA PHE A 112 -1.47 16.20 -6.25
C PHE A 112 -2.59 15.90 -5.26
N GLY A 113 -3.54 15.02 -5.60
CA GLY A 113 -4.57 14.57 -4.67
C GLY A 113 -3.99 13.81 -3.46
N MET A 114 -2.91 13.04 -3.66
CA MET A 114 -2.18 12.37 -2.57
C MET A 114 -1.24 13.31 -1.80
N CYS A 115 -0.67 14.31 -2.48
CA CYS A 115 0.33 15.21 -1.92
C CYS A 115 0.06 16.67 -2.34
N PRO A 116 -0.96 17.35 -1.77
CA PRO A 116 -1.32 18.71 -2.18
C PRO A 116 -0.23 19.76 -1.96
N LYS A 117 0.68 19.52 -1.00
CA LYS A 117 1.86 20.37 -0.74
C LYS A 117 2.80 20.50 -1.95
N LEU A 118 2.73 19.57 -2.90
CA LEU A 118 3.54 19.64 -4.12
C LEU A 118 3.19 20.85 -4.99
N LEU A 119 1.94 21.32 -4.97
CA LEU A 119 1.51 22.48 -5.75
C LEU A 119 2.24 23.77 -5.37
N THR A 120 2.82 23.82 -4.16
CA THR A 120 3.56 24.97 -3.63
C THR A 120 5.01 24.62 -3.33
N SER A 121 5.50 23.46 -3.78
CA SER A 121 6.87 23.03 -3.52
C SER A 121 7.87 23.73 -4.44
N SER A 122 9.04 24.02 -3.91
CA SER A 122 10.16 24.59 -4.65
C SER A 122 10.81 23.52 -5.53
N ILE A 123 10.94 23.81 -6.82
CA ILE A 123 11.61 22.93 -7.77
C ILE A 123 13.06 22.68 -7.35
N ARG A 124 13.76 23.73 -6.91
CA ARG A 124 15.20 23.67 -6.61
C ARG A 124 15.49 22.94 -5.29
N SER A 125 14.74 23.24 -4.23
CA SER A 125 15.04 22.72 -2.89
C SER A 125 14.29 21.44 -2.53
N ASP A 126 13.14 21.19 -3.16
CA ASP A 126 12.26 20.10 -2.75
C ASP A 126 12.22 19.00 -3.82
N LEU A 127 11.84 19.35 -5.06
CA LEU A 127 11.61 18.34 -6.11
C LEU A 127 12.90 17.84 -6.76
N SER A 128 13.81 18.75 -7.14
CA SER A 128 15.07 18.41 -7.80
C SER A 128 15.94 17.43 -6.98
N PRO A 129 16.12 17.65 -5.67
CA PRO A 129 16.85 16.68 -4.84
C PRO A 129 16.23 15.29 -4.84
N VAL A 130 14.90 15.16 -4.93
CA VAL A 130 14.25 13.83 -4.97
C VAL A 130 14.63 13.08 -6.24
N PHE A 131 14.58 13.73 -7.41
CA PHE A 131 15.00 13.08 -8.66
C PHE A 131 16.50 12.78 -8.69
N ALA A 132 17.34 13.66 -8.12
CA ALA A 132 18.76 13.37 -7.96
C ALA A 132 18.99 12.16 -7.03
N PHE A 133 18.25 12.05 -5.94
CA PHE A 133 18.32 10.89 -5.06
C PHE A 133 17.90 9.60 -5.78
N LEU A 134 16.82 9.64 -6.58
CA LEU A 134 16.40 8.49 -7.38
C LEU A 134 17.49 8.06 -8.38
N SER A 135 18.15 8.99 -9.07
CA SER A 135 19.18 8.66 -10.06
C SER A 135 20.51 8.26 -9.43
N HIS A 136 21.04 9.06 -8.50
CA HIS A 136 22.40 8.91 -7.98
C HIS A 136 22.49 7.89 -6.84
N ASP A 137 21.51 7.85 -5.93
CA ASP A 137 21.56 6.95 -4.77
C ASP A 137 20.88 5.61 -5.05
N LEU A 138 19.77 5.63 -5.81
CA LEU A 138 18.98 4.42 -6.08
C LEU A 138 19.26 3.80 -7.46
N ASN A 139 20.07 4.44 -8.30
CA ASN A 139 20.39 3.99 -9.65
C ASN A 139 19.13 3.80 -10.53
N VAL A 140 18.13 4.68 -10.37
CA VAL A 140 16.90 4.66 -11.19
C VAL A 140 17.14 5.48 -12.45
N PRO A 141 17.08 4.89 -13.65
CA PRO A 141 17.15 5.65 -14.90
C PRO A 141 15.92 6.57 -15.04
N ASP A 142 16.11 7.73 -15.66
CA ASP A 142 15.07 8.74 -15.85
C ASP A 142 13.78 8.18 -16.49
N ALA A 143 13.93 7.27 -17.46
CA ALA A 143 12.81 6.58 -18.11
C ALA A 143 11.89 5.79 -17.13
N ARG A 144 12.38 5.48 -15.92
CA ARG A 144 11.64 4.76 -14.88
C ARG A 144 11.09 5.65 -13.77
N PHE A 145 11.39 6.96 -13.76
CA PHE A 145 10.86 7.89 -12.75
C PHE A 145 9.35 7.84 -12.66
N ARG A 146 8.66 7.87 -13.80
CA ARG A 146 7.20 7.76 -13.85
C ARG A 146 6.68 6.54 -13.09
N ARG A 147 7.33 5.38 -13.23
CA ARG A 147 6.92 4.14 -12.55
C ARG A 147 7.12 4.24 -11.03
N VAL A 148 8.26 4.76 -10.58
CA VAL A 148 8.59 4.93 -9.16
C VAL A 148 7.65 5.94 -8.49
N ILE A 149 7.53 7.13 -9.07
CA ILE A 149 6.66 8.19 -8.56
C ILE A 149 5.20 7.75 -8.58
N ASN A 150 4.76 7.03 -9.62
CA ASN A 150 3.38 6.55 -9.63
C ASN A 150 3.09 5.56 -8.50
N LYS A 151 4.06 4.70 -8.19
CA LYS A 151 3.94 3.74 -7.09
C LYS A 151 3.96 4.41 -5.72
N CYS A 152 4.76 5.46 -5.52
CA CYS A 152 4.79 6.21 -4.26
C CYS A 152 4.96 7.72 -4.48
N PRO A 153 3.86 8.47 -4.70
CA PRO A 153 3.92 9.92 -4.87
C PRO A 153 4.51 10.66 -3.68
N ARG A 154 4.41 10.08 -2.47
CA ARG A 154 4.99 10.64 -1.23
C ARG A 154 6.50 10.85 -1.29
N LEU A 155 7.21 10.19 -2.21
CA LEU A 155 8.64 10.45 -2.44
C LEU A 155 8.89 11.93 -2.77
N LEU A 156 8.04 12.53 -3.61
CA LEU A 156 8.17 13.94 -4.01
C LEU A 156 7.94 14.92 -2.85
N ALA A 157 7.16 14.51 -1.85
CA ALA A 157 6.81 15.34 -0.70
C ALA A 157 7.72 15.11 0.52
N SER A 158 8.72 14.22 0.39
CA SER A 158 9.59 13.83 1.49
C SER A 158 10.94 14.54 1.40
N SER A 159 11.46 15.02 2.54
CA SER A 159 12.81 15.58 2.59
C SER A 159 13.85 14.51 2.26
N VAL A 160 14.70 14.77 1.26
CA VAL A 160 15.81 13.86 0.93
C VAL A 160 16.77 13.72 2.11
N ARG A 161 17.09 14.83 2.77
CA ARG A 161 18.07 14.87 3.87
C ARG A 161 17.53 14.23 5.14
N ASP A 162 16.27 14.54 5.49
CA ASP A 162 15.74 14.23 6.82
C ASP A 162 14.88 12.96 6.84
N GLN A 163 14.46 12.47 5.65
CA GLN A 163 13.61 11.28 5.53
C GLN A 163 14.21 10.23 4.58
N LEU A 164 14.42 10.55 3.31
CA LEU A 164 14.77 9.52 2.30
C LEU A 164 16.17 8.92 2.52
N ARG A 165 17.20 9.76 2.73
CA ARG A 165 18.58 9.30 2.96
C ARG A 165 18.73 8.52 4.27
N PRO A 166 18.19 8.97 5.43
CA PRO A 166 18.24 8.18 6.65
C PRO A 166 17.58 6.80 6.50
N ALA A 167 16.38 6.75 5.89
CA ALA A 167 15.70 5.48 5.63
C ALA A 167 16.52 4.57 4.71
N PHE A 168 17.08 5.12 3.64
CA PHE A 168 17.94 4.37 2.73
C PHE A 168 19.18 3.78 3.42
N VAL A 169 19.91 4.58 4.20
CA VAL A 169 21.10 4.12 4.94
C VAL A 169 20.73 3.03 5.94
N TYR A 170 19.61 3.19 6.65
CA TYR A 170 19.13 2.17 7.58
C TYR A 170 18.82 0.85 6.85
N LEU A 171 18.09 0.91 5.72
CA LEU A 171 17.77 -0.27 4.92
C LEU A 171 19.04 -0.93 4.37
N GLN A 172 20.03 -0.16 3.91
CA GLN A 172 21.32 -0.71 3.50
C GLN A 172 22.03 -1.46 4.63
N ARG A 173 21.98 -0.93 5.87
CA ARG A 173 22.55 -1.59 7.06
C ARG A 173 21.83 -2.89 7.41
N LEU A 174 20.52 -2.98 7.13
CA LEU A 174 19.77 -4.24 7.26
C LEU A 174 20.09 -5.24 6.14
N GLY A 175 20.78 -4.84 5.07
CA GLY A 175 21.16 -5.73 3.98
C GLY A 175 20.34 -5.55 2.68
N PHE A 176 19.54 -4.49 2.54
CA PHE A 176 18.88 -4.16 1.28
C PHE A 176 19.92 -3.65 0.27
N ARG A 177 20.47 -4.56 -0.53
CA ARG A 177 21.55 -4.28 -1.49
C ARG A 177 21.04 -3.81 -2.85
N ASP A 178 19.89 -4.31 -3.31
CA ASP A 178 19.30 -3.92 -4.59
C ASP A 178 18.52 -2.61 -4.44
N THR A 179 19.21 -1.50 -4.69
CA THR A 179 18.67 -0.14 -4.57
C THR A 179 17.58 0.14 -5.62
N ASN A 180 17.69 -0.49 -6.80
CA ASN A 180 16.74 -0.31 -7.89
C ASN A 180 15.43 -1.04 -7.57
N ALA A 181 15.52 -2.28 -7.07
CA ALA A 181 14.36 -3.01 -6.57
C ALA A 181 13.70 -2.27 -5.40
N LEU A 182 14.47 -1.71 -4.47
CA LEU A 182 13.92 -0.90 -3.38
C LEU A 182 13.07 0.27 -3.90
N ALA A 183 13.52 0.99 -4.93
CA ALA A 183 12.77 2.08 -5.54
C ALA A 183 11.49 1.64 -6.27
N LEU A 184 11.51 0.46 -6.92
CA LEU A 184 10.45 0.01 -7.81
C LEU A 184 9.43 -0.93 -7.14
N GLN A 185 9.88 -1.67 -6.14
CA GLN A 185 9.11 -2.68 -5.43
C GLN A 185 8.60 -2.12 -4.10
N ASP A 186 9.49 -1.49 -3.32
CA ASP A 186 9.20 -1.09 -1.95
C ASP A 186 9.52 0.39 -1.64
N PRO A 187 9.15 1.37 -2.51
CA PRO A 187 9.47 2.78 -2.30
C PRO A 187 8.84 3.37 -1.03
N VAL A 188 7.81 2.71 -0.50
CA VAL A 188 7.17 3.10 0.77
C VAL A 188 8.14 3.04 1.95
N LEU A 189 9.15 2.17 1.90
CA LEU A 189 10.15 2.05 2.97
C LEU A 189 11.04 3.29 3.05
N LEU A 190 11.33 3.93 1.91
CA LEU A 190 12.15 5.14 1.85
C LEU A 190 11.44 6.35 2.47
N VAL A 191 10.10 6.38 2.42
CA VAL A 191 9.28 7.44 3.03
C VAL A 191 8.82 7.09 4.44
N SER A 192 9.28 5.97 5.01
CA SER A 192 8.92 5.54 6.36
C SER A 192 9.94 6.04 7.38
N SER A 193 9.46 6.55 8.51
CA SER A 193 10.35 7.00 9.60
C SER A 193 11.17 5.82 10.12
N VAL A 194 12.49 6.00 10.22
CA VAL A 194 13.37 4.96 10.79
C VAL A 194 12.99 4.71 12.24
N GLU A 195 12.93 5.76 13.04
CA GLU A 195 12.71 5.71 14.49
C GLU A 195 11.27 5.34 14.86
N ASN A 196 10.29 5.85 14.13
CA ASN A 196 8.87 5.69 14.48
C ASN A 196 8.17 4.58 13.71
N THR A 197 8.82 3.94 12.73
CA THR A 197 8.17 2.93 11.89
C THR A 197 9.05 1.71 11.65
N LEU A 198 10.26 1.87 11.12
CA LEU A 198 11.08 0.73 10.74
C LEU A 198 11.68 0.00 11.96
N ILE A 199 12.28 0.74 12.89
CA ILE A 199 12.86 0.16 14.12
C ILE A 199 11.78 -0.52 14.97
N PRO A 200 10.64 0.11 15.32
CA PRO A 200 9.63 -0.53 16.17
C PRO A 200 9.07 -1.83 15.59
N LYS A 201 8.96 -1.92 14.26
CA LYS A 201 8.50 -3.15 13.60
C LYS A 201 9.55 -4.25 13.64
N LEU A 202 10.83 -3.91 13.48
CA LEU A 202 11.90 -4.89 13.63
C LEU A 202 12.03 -5.35 15.09
N ASP A 203 11.96 -4.42 16.03
CA ASP A 203 12.02 -4.70 17.47
C ASP A 203 10.83 -5.55 17.93
N PHE A 204 9.64 -5.34 17.36
CA PHE A 204 8.51 -6.23 17.62
C PHE A 204 8.82 -7.66 17.16
N LEU A 205 9.38 -7.84 15.95
CA LEU A 205 9.74 -9.17 15.46
C LEU A 205 10.76 -9.86 16.39
N ILE A 206 11.76 -9.11 16.86
CA ILE A 206 12.73 -9.58 17.84
C ILE A 206 12.03 -9.93 19.16
N GLY A 207 11.09 -9.09 19.62
CA GLY A 207 10.30 -9.28 20.82
C GLY A 207 9.39 -10.51 20.81
N MET A 208 9.09 -11.08 19.64
CA MET A 208 8.40 -12.38 19.53
C MET A 208 9.31 -13.56 19.93
N GLY A 209 10.62 -13.34 20.12
CA GLY A 209 11.60 -14.37 20.44
C GLY A 209 12.59 -14.69 19.31
N LEU A 210 12.55 -13.93 18.21
CA LEU A 210 13.51 -14.07 17.10
C LEU A 210 14.83 -13.37 17.45
N SER A 211 15.96 -13.95 17.04
CA SER A 211 17.21 -13.20 17.01
C SER A 211 17.13 -12.04 16.02
N ARG A 212 18.01 -11.03 16.20
CA ARG A 212 18.09 -9.90 15.26
C ARG A 212 18.37 -10.38 13.84
N GLU A 213 19.24 -11.37 13.68
CA GLU A 213 19.64 -11.94 12.40
C GLU A 213 18.45 -12.63 11.70
N GLU A 214 17.65 -13.39 12.45
CA GLU A 214 16.43 -14.02 11.93
C GLU A 214 15.38 -13.00 11.52
N ALA A 215 15.13 -11.99 12.37
CA ALA A 215 14.17 -10.93 12.07
C ALA A 215 14.59 -10.13 10.83
N VAL A 216 15.89 -9.80 10.71
CA VAL A 216 16.47 -9.17 9.51
C VAL A 216 16.30 -10.07 8.29
N GLY A 217 16.62 -11.36 8.41
CA GLY A 217 16.45 -12.33 7.33
C GLY A 217 14.99 -12.49 6.88
N MET A 218 14.01 -12.32 7.79
CA MET A 218 12.59 -12.30 7.45
C MET A 218 12.21 -11.05 6.65
N VAL A 219 12.60 -9.85 7.10
CA VAL A 219 12.24 -8.60 6.39
C VAL A 219 12.95 -8.44 5.05
N LEU A 220 14.15 -9.02 4.87
CA LEU A 220 14.82 -9.04 3.57
C LEU A 220 14.07 -9.91 2.56
N ARG A 221 13.51 -11.05 2.99
CA ARG A 221 12.68 -11.92 2.14
C ARG A 221 11.27 -11.39 1.95
N CYS A 222 10.76 -10.64 2.91
CA CYS A 222 9.41 -10.06 2.87
C CYS A 222 9.42 -8.59 3.37
N PRO A 223 9.85 -7.64 2.50
CA PRO A 223 9.92 -6.22 2.88
C PRO A 223 8.57 -5.61 3.27
N GLY A 224 7.48 -6.20 2.75
CA GLY A 224 6.11 -5.82 3.09
C GLY A 224 5.78 -5.89 4.58
N LEU A 225 6.54 -6.67 5.38
CA LEU A 225 6.41 -6.69 6.84
C LEU A 225 6.52 -5.29 7.47
N PHE A 226 7.39 -4.43 6.94
CA PHE A 226 7.50 -3.04 7.39
C PHE A 226 6.29 -2.16 7.07
N THR A 227 5.30 -2.67 6.33
CA THR A 227 4.08 -1.92 5.99
C THR A 227 2.91 -2.27 6.89
N PHE A 228 2.96 -3.40 7.60
CA PHE A 228 1.87 -3.83 8.49
C PHE A 228 1.92 -3.12 9.84
N SER A 229 0.75 -2.98 10.47
CA SER A 229 0.62 -2.44 11.82
C SER A 229 1.04 -3.47 12.85
N VAL A 230 1.77 -3.05 13.89
CA VAL A 230 2.09 -3.95 15.01
C VAL A 230 0.79 -4.36 15.73
N GLU A 231 0.05 -3.38 16.24
CA GLU A 231 -1.16 -3.63 17.04
C GLU A 231 -2.30 -4.27 16.25
N ASN A 232 -2.53 -3.82 15.00
CA ASN A 232 -3.70 -4.26 14.24
C ASN A 232 -3.40 -5.42 13.27
N ASN A 233 -2.15 -5.89 13.18
CA ASN A 233 -1.80 -6.99 12.29
C ASN A 233 -0.84 -7.98 12.94
N PHE A 234 0.37 -7.58 13.33
CA PHE A 234 1.35 -8.54 13.86
C PHE A 234 0.87 -9.21 15.13
N LYS A 235 0.51 -8.41 16.14
CA LYS A 235 0.10 -8.90 17.45
C LYS A 235 -1.08 -9.89 17.39
N PRO A 236 -2.27 -9.55 16.86
CA PRO A 236 -3.40 -10.46 16.86
C PRO A 236 -3.18 -11.72 16.02
N LYS A 237 -2.37 -11.64 14.95
CA LYS A 237 -2.07 -12.81 14.12
C LYS A 237 -1.03 -13.72 14.76
N TYR A 238 -0.06 -13.14 15.46
CA TYR A 238 0.94 -13.91 16.21
C TYR A 238 0.31 -14.62 17.41
N GLU A 239 -0.51 -13.91 18.20
CA GLU A 239 -1.28 -14.48 19.31
C GLU A 239 -2.14 -15.65 18.82
N TYR A 240 -2.89 -15.47 17.73
CA TYR A 240 -3.69 -16.56 17.14
C TYR A 240 -2.84 -17.75 16.68
N LEU A 241 -1.66 -17.50 16.09
CA LEU A 241 -0.77 -18.58 15.64
C LEU A 241 -0.29 -19.43 16.82
N VAL A 242 0.13 -18.79 17.91
CA VAL A 242 0.74 -19.50 19.05
C VAL A 242 -0.32 -20.10 19.96
N GLU A 243 -1.36 -19.34 20.32
CA GLU A 243 -2.34 -19.73 21.33
C GLU A 243 -3.42 -20.66 20.77
N GLU A 244 -3.88 -20.41 19.55
CA GLU A 244 -5.02 -21.14 18.97
C GLU A 244 -4.57 -22.22 17.99
N MET A 245 -3.58 -21.92 17.12
CA MET A 245 -3.10 -22.89 16.13
C MET A 245 -1.99 -23.82 16.66
N GLY A 246 -1.40 -23.51 17.82
CA GLY A 246 -0.23 -24.23 18.34
C GLY A 246 0.97 -24.20 17.39
N GLY A 247 1.11 -23.10 16.63
CA GLY A 247 2.17 -22.88 15.67
C GLY A 247 3.44 -22.34 16.32
N THR A 248 4.55 -22.43 15.59
CA THR A 248 5.88 -22.03 16.09
C THR A 248 6.46 -20.81 15.37
N LEU A 249 7.48 -20.19 15.98
CA LEU A 249 8.27 -19.15 15.32
C LEU A 249 9.00 -19.68 14.09
N GLU A 250 9.37 -20.97 14.07
CA GLU A 250 9.96 -21.65 12.93
C GLU A 250 9.04 -21.62 11.71
N GLU A 251 7.75 -21.95 11.87
CA GLU A 251 6.77 -21.88 10.79
C GLU A 251 6.61 -20.43 10.28
N LEU A 252 6.65 -19.46 11.19
CA LEU A 252 6.58 -18.04 10.84
C LEU A 252 7.83 -17.55 10.09
N LYS A 253 9.03 -18.03 10.48
CA LYS A 253 10.29 -17.76 9.77
C LYS A 253 10.26 -18.33 8.37
N GLU A 254 9.78 -19.56 8.20
CA GLU A 254 9.66 -20.20 6.89
C GLU A 254 8.64 -19.46 6.02
N PHE A 255 7.55 -18.97 6.61
CA PHE A 255 6.47 -18.31 5.89
C PHE A 255 6.05 -16.93 6.45
N PRO A 256 6.88 -15.88 6.29
CA PRO A 256 6.57 -14.55 6.83
C PRO A 256 5.34 -13.89 6.16
N GLN A 257 4.96 -14.35 4.97
CA GLN A 257 3.74 -13.91 4.28
C GLN A 257 2.46 -14.26 5.04
N TYR A 258 2.52 -15.08 6.09
CA TYR A 258 1.44 -15.28 7.05
C TYR A 258 0.77 -13.94 7.45
N PHE A 259 1.57 -12.91 7.77
CA PHE A 259 1.07 -11.59 8.15
C PHE A 259 0.36 -10.82 7.02
N ALA A 260 0.49 -11.24 5.77
CA ALA A 260 -0.21 -10.64 4.65
C ALA A 260 -1.65 -11.16 4.50
N PHE A 261 -1.97 -12.35 5.01
CA PHE A 261 -3.32 -12.92 4.90
C PHE A 261 -4.28 -12.35 5.95
N SER A 262 -5.56 -12.23 5.61
CA SER A 262 -6.58 -11.76 6.55
C SER A 262 -6.76 -12.75 7.69
N LEU A 263 -6.72 -12.27 8.94
CA LEU A 263 -6.98 -13.11 10.10
C LEU A 263 -8.40 -13.70 10.06
N GLU A 264 -9.40 -12.84 9.88
CA GLU A 264 -10.82 -13.21 9.92
C GLU A 264 -11.31 -13.90 8.65
N LYS A 265 -10.80 -13.53 7.48
CA LYS A 265 -11.32 -14.04 6.20
C LYS A 265 -10.54 -15.22 5.63
N ARG A 266 -9.35 -15.51 6.17
CA ARG A 266 -8.45 -16.51 5.58
C ARG A 266 -7.83 -17.44 6.61
N ILE A 267 -7.15 -16.89 7.62
CA ILE A 267 -6.39 -17.70 8.59
C ILE A 267 -7.36 -18.50 9.48
N LYS A 268 -8.28 -17.83 10.18
CA LYS A 268 -9.25 -18.45 11.08
C LYS A 268 -10.15 -19.48 10.37
N PRO A 269 -10.82 -19.15 9.24
CA PRO A 269 -11.70 -20.13 8.57
C PRO A 269 -10.95 -21.41 8.16
N ARG A 270 -9.76 -21.28 7.57
CA ARG A 270 -8.98 -22.44 7.15
C ARG A 270 -8.47 -23.27 8.32
N HIS A 271 -8.09 -22.62 9.43
CA HIS A 271 -7.69 -23.34 10.63
C HIS A 271 -8.85 -24.15 11.19
N GLN A 272 -10.05 -23.55 11.28
CA GLN A 272 -11.26 -24.23 11.74
C GLN A 272 -11.64 -25.41 10.85
N GLU A 273 -11.58 -25.25 9.52
CA GLU A 273 -11.83 -26.34 8.57
C GLU A 273 -10.85 -27.52 8.75
N MET A 274 -9.56 -27.23 8.99
CA MET A 274 -8.55 -28.26 9.29
C MET A 274 -8.83 -28.99 10.61
N MET A 275 -9.33 -28.28 11.62
CA MET A 275 -9.69 -28.87 12.91
C MET A 275 -10.94 -29.74 12.81
N MET A 276 -11.92 -29.35 11.98
CA MET A 276 -13.09 -30.19 11.69
C MET A 276 -12.71 -31.43 10.86
N GLY A 277 -11.76 -31.29 9.95
CA GLY A 277 -11.23 -32.37 9.10
C GLY A 277 -10.16 -33.21 9.80
N ARG A 278 -10.56 -34.07 10.74
CA ARG A 278 -9.69 -35.06 11.46
C ARG A 278 -8.40 -34.50 12.08
N GLY A 279 -8.25 -33.18 12.23
CA GLY A 279 -7.08 -32.54 12.84
C GLY A 279 -5.81 -32.57 11.97
N THR A 280 -5.96 -32.42 10.65
CA THR A 280 -4.81 -32.53 9.74
C THR A 280 -3.91 -31.29 9.82
N LYS A 281 -2.60 -31.47 10.02
CA LYS A 281 -1.63 -30.37 10.10
C LYS A 281 -0.98 -30.13 8.73
N LEU A 282 -1.20 -28.95 8.16
CA LEU A 282 -0.60 -28.51 6.90
C LEU A 282 0.38 -27.36 7.16
N PRO A 283 1.48 -27.24 6.41
CA PRO A 283 2.35 -26.07 6.49
C PRO A 283 1.57 -24.79 6.18
N LEU A 284 1.86 -23.70 6.90
CA LEU A 284 1.18 -22.40 6.72
C LEU A 284 1.17 -21.93 5.25
N SER A 285 2.26 -22.18 4.53
CA SER A 285 2.37 -21.81 3.12
C SER A 285 1.36 -22.54 2.25
N VAL A 286 1.15 -23.83 2.47
CA VAL A 286 0.17 -24.65 1.72
C VAL A 286 -1.24 -24.23 2.14
N MET A 287 -1.48 -24.22 3.45
CA MET A 287 -2.76 -23.82 4.04
C MET A 287 -3.22 -22.45 3.54
N LEU A 288 -2.35 -21.46 3.36
CA LEU A 288 -2.78 -20.09 3.07
C LEU A 288 -2.67 -19.70 1.59
N LYS A 289 -1.75 -20.31 0.82
CA LYS A 289 -1.57 -19.99 -0.61
C LYS A 289 -2.51 -20.74 -1.54
N SER A 290 -2.92 -21.96 -1.22
CA SER A 290 -3.78 -22.76 -2.10
C SER A 290 -5.11 -22.05 -2.37
N THR A 291 -5.70 -22.23 -3.53
CA THR A 291 -7.07 -21.74 -3.80
C THR A 291 -8.08 -22.42 -2.87
N ASP A 292 -9.34 -21.96 -2.85
CA ASP A 292 -10.36 -22.59 -2.00
C ASP A 292 -10.70 -24.00 -2.46
N ASP A 293 -10.66 -24.26 -3.77
CA ASP A 293 -10.89 -25.58 -4.34
C ASP A 293 -9.70 -26.52 -4.06
N GLU A 294 -8.47 -26.06 -4.32
CA GLU A 294 -7.26 -26.82 -3.99
C GLU A 294 -7.18 -27.15 -2.50
N PHE A 295 -7.56 -26.21 -1.63
CA PHE A 295 -7.56 -26.43 -0.19
C PHE A 295 -8.58 -27.49 0.23
N LYS A 296 -9.79 -27.45 -0.34
CA LYS A 296 -10.81 -28.49 -0.11
C LYS A 296 -10.34 -29.84 -0.62
N GLU A 297 -9.75 -29.89 -1.81
CA GLU A 297 -9.19 -31.12 -2.38
C GLU A 297 -8.09 -31.69 -1.47
N LEU A 298 -7.19 -30.87 -0.95
CA LEU A 298 -6.16 -31.30 0.00
C LEU A 298 -6.77 -31.91 1.26
N LEU A 299 -7.81 -31.30 1.81
CA LEU A 299 -8.55 -31.85 2.95
C LEU A 299 -9.25 -33.17 2.57
N MET A 300 -9.80 -33.31 1.36
CA MET A 300 -10.45 -34.54 0.89
C MET A 300 -9.44 -35.68 0.64
N MET A 301 -8.32 -35.40 -0.03
CA MET A 301 -7.29 -36.39 -0.37
C MET A 301 -6.62 -36.97 0.88
N GLN A 302 -6.43 -36.17 1.94
CA GLN A 302 -5.95 -36.67 3.23
C GLN A 302 -7.02 -37.45 4.02
N ASN A 303 -8.30 -37.33 3.64
CA ASN A 303 -9.43 -38.03 4.26
C ASN A 303 -9.77 -39.39 3.63
N GLY A 304 -9.04 -39.84 2.60
CA GLY A 304 -9.12 -41.21 2.08
C GLY A 304 -10.47 -41.59 1.47
N VAL A 305 -10.89 -40.86 0.44
CA VAL A 305 -11.83 -41.35 -0.58
C VAL A 305 -11.11 -41.39 -1.92
#